data_AF-W1YQT0-F1
#
_entry.id   AF-W1YQT0-F1
#
_cell.length_a   1.000
_cell.length_b   1.000
_cell.length_c   1.000
_cell.angle_alpha   90.00
_cell.angle_beta   90.00
_cell.angle_gamma   90.00
#
_symmetry.space_group_name_H-M   'P 1'
#
loop_
_entity.id
_entity.type
_entity.pdbx_description
1 polymer ?
#
loop_
_entity_poly.entity_id
_entity_poly.type
_entity_poly.pdbx_seq_one_letter_code
_entity_poly.pdbx_strand_id
1 'polypeptide(L)' 'PVIGEAGPIAVPEGAEITIAADGTIAALNPGDPANTVAPVGRLKLVKATGSEVQRGDDGIFRLSAESQATRGPV' A
#
# COMPACT_ATOMS: atom_id res chain seq x y z
N PRO A 1 6.51 -3.82 -5.68
CA PRO A 1 5.93 -2.46 -5.71
C PRO A 1 4.62 -2.47 -4.90
N VAL A 2 4.36 -1.44 -4.09
CA VAL A 2 3.10 -1.30 -3.34
C VAL A 2 2.06 -0.56 -4.18
N ILE A 3 0.78 -0.94 -4.02
CA ILE A 3 -0.34 -0.36 -4.75
C ILE A 3 -1.12 0.54 -3.81
N GLY A 4 -1.32 1.79 -4.23
CA GLY A 4 -2.23 2.73 -3.60
C GLY A 4 -3.60 2.70 -4.25
N GLU A 5 -4.51 3.51 -3.72
CA GLU A 5 -5.89 3.60 -4.23
C GLU A 5 -5.97 4.06 -5.69
N ALA A 6 -5.01 4.89 -6.15
CA ALA A 6 -4.94 5.43 -7.51
C ALA A 6 -3.90 4.73 -8.41
N GLY A 7 -3.38 3.56 -8.00
CA GLY A 7 -2.33 2.83 -8.71
C GLY A 7 -1.01 2.77 -7.94
N PRO A 8 0.11 2.43 -8.59
CA PRO A 8 1.42 2.35 -7.93
C PRO A 8 1.78 3.65 -7.20
N ILE A 9 2.29 3.55 -5.98
CA ILE A 9 2.74 4.72 -5.22
C ILE A 9 4.20 5.00 -5.58
N ALA A 10 4.47 6.22 -6.06
CA ALA A 10 5.82 6.72 -6.32
C ALA A 10 6.24 7.69 -5.21
N VAL A 11 7.42 7.48 -4.65
CA VAL A 11 7.96 8.30 -3.56
C VAL A 11 9.02 9.27 -4.13
N PRO A 12 8.95 10.58 -3.84
CA PRO A 12 9.99 11.53 -4.26
C PRO A 12 11.35 11.23 -3.63
N GLU A 13 12.43 11.45 -4.38
CA GLU A 13 13.78 11.27 -3.86
C GLU A 13 14.12 12.31 -2.79
N GLY A 14 14.75 11.88 -1.69
CA GLY A 14 15.16 12.76 -0.60
C GLY A 14 14.04 13.26 0.30
N ALA A 15 12.78 12.84 0.07
CA ALA A 15 11.66 13.19 0.93
C ALA A 15 11.61 12.32 2.19
N GLU A 16 11.21 12.92 3.31
CA GLU A 16 10.86 12.20 4.53
C GLU A 16 9.42 11.70 4.44
N ILE A 17 9.20 10.42 4.77
CA ILE A 17 7.91 9.75 4.56
C ILE A 17 7.25 9.46 5.89
N THR A 18 6.00 9.90 6.02
CA THR A 18 5.13 9.58 7.15
C THR A 18 3.96 8.72 6.69
N ILE A 19 3.71 7.61 7.41
CA ILE A 19 2.57 6.72 7.18
C ILE A 19 1.65 6.81 8.40
N ALA A 20 0.43 7.31 8.18
CA ALA A 20 -0.59 7.39 9.22
C ALA A 20 -1.27 6.02 9.43
N ALA A 21 -1.94 5.86 10.58
CA ALA A 21 -2.61 4.61 10.96
C ALA A 21 -3.76 4.20 10.02
N ASP A 22 -4.31 5.15 9.26
CA ASP A 22 -5.33 4.92 8.23
C ASP A 22 -4.73 4.56 6.85
N GLY A 23 -3.41 4.41 6.76
CA GLY A 23 -2.68 4.10 5.53
C GLY A 23 -2.41 5.29 4.62
N THR A 24 -2.72 6.52 5.07
CA THR A 24 -2.36 7.74 4.34
C THR A 24 -0.84 7.94 4.37
N ILE A 25 -0.24 8.17 3.20
CA ILE A 25 1.19 8.41 3.01
C ILE A 25 1.39 9.88 2.67
N ALA A 26 2.20 10.56 3.47
CA ALA A 26 2.64 11.92 3.24
C ALA A 26 4.15 11.95 3.00
N ALA A 27 4.59 12.85 2.13
CA ALA A 27 5.98 13.18 1.92
C ALA A 27 6.26 14.62 2.35
N LEU A 28 7.40 14.83 2.97
CA LEU A 28 7.96 16.15 3.26
C LEU A 28 9.25 16.28 2.44
N ASN A 29 9.29 17.22 1.49
CA ASN A 29 10.48 17.41 0.66
C ASN A 29 11.51 18.29 1.37
N PRO A 30 12.80 18.17 1.02
CA PRO A 30 13.83 19.07 1.54
C PRO A 30 13.49 20.54 1.24
N GLY A 31 13.38 21.35 2.29
CA GLY A 31 13.08 22.79 2.18
C GLY A 31 11.60 23.15 2.37
N ASP A 32 10.70 22.16 2.42
CA ASP A 32 9.30 22.41 2.83
C ASP A 32 9.24 22.70 4.34
N PRO A 33 8.36 23.60 4.80
CA PRO A 33 8.16 23.78 6.23
C PRO A 33 7.55 22.51 6.84
N ALA A 34 7.99 22.15 8.05
CA ALA A 34 7.68 20.85 8.68
C ALA A 34 6.18 20.60 8.94
N ASN A 35 5.35 21.63 8.85
CA ASN A 35 3.89 21.51 8.96
C ASN A 35 3.20 21.28 7.60
N THR A 36 3.94 21.25 6.50
CA THR A 36 3.41 20.91 5.18
C THR A 36 3.19 19.41 5.10
N VAL A 37 1.93 19.02 4.94
CA VAL A 37 1.56 17.64 4.60
C VAL A 37 1.30 17.60 3.10
N ALA A 38 2.21 16.99 2.33
CA ALA A 38 1.97 16.69 0.92
C ALA A 38 1.56 15.22 0.78
N PRO A 39 0.25 14.90 0.66
CA PRO A 39 -0.19 13.52 0.50
C PRO A 39 0.27 12.96 -0.84
N VAL A 40 1.01 11.85 -0.79
CA VAL A 40 1.52 11.13 -1.97
C VAL A 40 0.54 10.04 -2.41
N GLY A 41 -0.22 9.50 -1.46
CA GLY A 41 -1.25 8.52 -1.73
C GLY A 41 -1.76 7.86 -0.45
N ARG A 42 -2.59 6.83 -0.62
CA ARG A 42 -3.06 5.98 0.46
C ARG A 42 -2.87 4.53 0.05
N LEU A 43 -2.38 3.70 0.96
CA LEU A 43 -2.23 2.26 0.75
C LEU A 43 -3.59 1.63 0.45
N LYS A 44 -3.68 0.83 -0.63
CA LYS A 44 -4.87 0.02 -0.90
C LYS A 44 -4.96 -1.08 0.15
N LEU A 45 -6.03 -1.08 0.95
CA LEU A 45 -6.29 -2.13 1.92
C LEU A 45 -7.18 -3.21 1.29
N VAL A 46 -6.73 -4.46 1.32
CA VAL A 46 -7.51 -5.62 0.88
C VAL A 46 -7.89 -6.44 2.10
N LYS A 47 -9.19 -6.75 2.23
CA LYS A 47 -9.70 -7.66 3.26
C LYS A 47 -9.76 -9.07 2.69
N ALA A 48 -9.12 -10.02 3.36
CA ALA A 48 -9.22 -11.43 3.07
C ALA A 48 -9.46 -12.22 4.37
N THR A 49 -10.18 -13.34 4.28
CA THR A 49 -10.33 -14.30 5.37
C THR A 49 -9.20 -15.33 5.33
N GLY A 50 -8.91 -15.98 6.46
CA GLY A 50 -7.75 -16.87 6.58
C GLY A 50 -7.76 -18.07 5.61
N SER A 51 -8.94 -18.56 5.22
CA SER A 51 -9.10 -19.64 4.24
C SER A 51 -8.84 -19.22 2.79
N GLU A 52 -8.76 -17.92 2.53
CA GLU A 52 -8.67 -17.38 1.16
C GLU A 52 -7.24 -17.06 0.74
N VAL A 53 -6.28 -17.11 1.67
CA VAL A 53 -4.89 -16.74 1.44
C VAL A 53 -3.93 -17.86 1.76
N GLN A 54 -2.89 -17.96 0.95
CA GLN A 54 -1.76 -18.87 1.16
C GLN A 54 -0.50 -18.04 1.36
N ARG A 55 0.30 -18.41 2.37
CA ARG A 55 1.58 -17.76 2.65
C ARG A 55 2.63 -18.31 1.71
N GLY A 56 3.27 -17.44 0.92
CA GLY A 56 4.43 -17.81 0.12
C GLY A 56 5.69 -17.97 0.96
N ASP A 57 6.73 -18.54 0.36
CA ASP A 57 8.05 -18.69 0.98
C ASP A 57 8.73 -17.33 1.22
N ASP A 58 8.32 -16.31 0.46
CA ASP A 58 8.73 -14.91 0.63
C ASP A 58 8.03 -14.20 1.80
N GLY A 59 7.12 -14.89 2.49
CA GLY A 59 6.33 -14.33 3.59
C GLY A 59 5.18 -13.43 3.16
N ILE A 60 4.90 -13.32 1.85
CA ILE A 60 3.77 -12.56 1.32
C ILE A 60 2.57 -13.48 1.14
N PHE A 61 1.39 -12.99 1.52
CA PHE A 61 0.13 -13.70 1.33
C PHE A 61 -0.44 -13.42 -0.06
N ARG A 62 -0.90 -14.47 -0.71
CA ARG A 62 -1.58 -14.41 -2.02
C ARG A 62 -2.91 -15.12 -1.91
N LEU A 63 -3.92 -14.65 -2.64
CA LEU A 63 -5.17 -15.38 -2.74
C LEU A 63 -4.91 -16.80 -3.28
N SER A 64 -5.60 -17.79 -2.73
CA SER A 64 -5.58 -19.16 -3.27
C SER A 64 -6.11 -19.17 -4.70
N ALA A 65 -5.75 -20.18 -5.50
CA ALA A 65 -6.26 -20.31 -6.86
C ALA A 65 -7.80 -20.34 -6.89
N GLU A 66 -8.42 -21.04 -5.93
CA GLU A 66 -9.88 -21.11 -5.79
C GLU A 66 -10.48 -19.74 -5.43
N SER A 67 -9.82 -19.00 -4.54
CA SER A 67 -10.28 -17.68 -4.09
C SER A 67 -10.12 -16.62 -5.16
N GLN A 68 -9.05 -16.69 -5.98
CA GLN A 68 -8.88 -15.87 -7.17
C GLN A 68 -9.95 -16.16 -8.22
N ALA A 69 -10.26 -17.44 -8.48
CA ALA A 69 -11.31 -17.82 -9.42
C ALA A 69 -12.69 -17.30 -9.00
N THR A 70 -12.96 -17.22 -7.68
CA THR A 70 -14.24 -16.74 -7.14
C THR A 70 -14.34 -15.22 -7.12
N ARG A 71 -13.24 -14.51 -6.83
CA ARG A 71 -13.23 -13.04 -6.67
C ARG A 71 -12.88 -12.27 -7.93
N GLY A 72 -12.23 -12.91 -8.90
CA GLY A 72 -11.61 -12.23 -10.03
C GLY A 72 -10.26 -11.61 -9.67
N PRO A 73 -9.59 -10.95 -10.63
CA PRO A 73 -8.30 -10.30 -10.41
C PRO A 73 -8.41 -9.15 -9.38
N VAL A 74 -7.41 -9.03 -8.51
CA VAL A 74 -7.30 -8.01 -7.44
C VAL A 74 -6.53 -6.76 -7.85
#